data_AF-A0A7X4YSA8-F1
#
_entry.id   AF-A0A7X4YSA8-F1
#
_cell.length_a   1.000
_cell.length_b   1.000
_cell.length_c   1.000
_cell.angle_alpha   90.00
_cell.angle_beta   90.00
_cell.angle_gamma   90.00
#
_symmetry.space_group_name_H-M   'P 1'
#
loop_
_entity.id
_entity.type
_entity.pdbx_description
1 polymer ?
#
loop_
_entity_poly.entity_id
_entity_poly.type
_entity_poly.pdbx_seq_one_letter_code
_entity_poly.pdbx_strand_id
1 'polypeptide(L)'
;MKGQAFKDYGLSAEIFRAVDSLGYAEPTPVQREVIPHVMAKRDLTVRAQTGSGKTAAFGIPICEGIDWAENRPQALVLTPTRELAGQVKEDLVNLGRFKRIKAVAIYGQQPFAAQKIELKQKVHAVAGTPGRVLDHIQRGTLNVERIRYLVIDEADEMLNRGFIGQVEAILELLPKDRVTLLFSATLPADVERLCRTHLRDPLHIDIESPGVAVDRIAHRLYIVEESNKLALLKAVTVVDNPDSCIVFCSTKEAVDEVARELRRSGYPCDKIHGGMEQDDRFAVMHAFRRGEFRYLVATDLAARGIDIEQVTHVVNYDLPMDSEKFVHRIGRTARAGLTGEAITFAAPREERRLAEIEGYLGFSLPRFEAPSGEAIESARAAFERKLASVERPRPDKRELLSQDIMKLYFNGGKKKKLRAVDFVGTIAKLEGVTAADIGIIAMQDNATFVDILNGKGPLVLRAMKTTTIKGKQLKVHEANS
;
A
#
# COMPACT_ATOMS: atom_id res chain seq x y z
N MET A 1 -21.62 -15.84 -12.09
CA MET A 1 -22.42 -14.77 -11.46
C MET A 1 -22.44 -13.56 -12.39
N LYS A 2 -23.60 -12.97 -12.69
CA LYS A 2 -23.69 -11.74 -13.51
C LYS A 2 -22.90 -10.62 -12.81
N GLY A 3 -22.15 -9.84 -13.58
CA GLY A 3 -21.20 -8.84 -13.09
C GLY A 3 -21.83 -7.88 -12.08
N GLN A 4 -21.44 -8.04 -10.82
CA GLN A 4 -21.77 -7.09 -9.76
C GLN A 4 -20.87 -5.87 -9.92
N ALA A 5 -21.48 -4.69 -10.02
CA ALA A 5 -20.81 -3.42 -9.91
C ALA A 5 -20.76 -3.00 -8.43
N PHE A 6 -19.88 -2.05 -8.05
CA PHE A 6 -19.79 -1.59 -6.66
C PHE A 6 -21.10 -1.05 -6.09
N LYS A 7 -21.96 -0.50 -6.95
CA LYS A 7 -23.30 -0.01 -6.59
C LYS A 7 -24.23 -1.11 -6.06
N ASP A 8 -23.97 -2.37 -6.40
CA ASP A 8 -24.84 -3.50 -6.04
C ASP A 8 -24.58 -4.03 -4.62
N TYR A 9 -23.52 -3.57 -3.94
CA TYR A 9 -23.19 -3.98 -2.57
C TYR A 9 -23.95 -3.22 -1.48
N GLY A 10 -24.82 -2.26 -1.84
CA GLY A 10 -25.58 -1.47 -0.86
C GLY A 10 -24.69 -0.55 -0.01
N LEU A 11 -23.60 -0.04 -0.58
CA LEU A 11 -22.68 0.90 0.09
C LEU A 11 -23.37 2.24 0.37
N SER A 12 -22.97 2.90 1.46
CA SER A 12 -23.39 4.28 1.73
C SER A 12 -22.90 5.22 0.63
N ALA A 13 -23.59 6.34 0.44
CA ALA A 13 -23.23 7.34 -0.57
C ALA A 13 -21.80 7.85 -0.39
N GLU A 14 -21.34 7.99 0.86
CA GLU A 14 -19.99 8.41 1.22
C GLU A 14 -18.93 7.39 0.77
N ILE A 15 -19.14 6.10 1.01
CA ILE A 15 -18.18 5.06 0.62
C ILE A 15 -18.21 4.85 -0.89
N PHE A 16 -19.40 4.83 -1.51
CA PHE A 16 -19.52 4.71 -2.96
C PHE A 16 -18.79 5.87 -3.66
N ARG A 17 -18.95 7.10 -3.19
CA ARG A 17 -18.24 8.27 -3.72
C ARG A 17 -16.72 8.13 -3.57
N ALA A 18 -16.23 7.57 -2.46
CA ALA A 18 -14.79 7.34 -2.28
C ALA A 18 -14.26 6.33 -3.30
N VAL A 19 -14.98 5.23 -3.49
CA VAL A 19 -14.66 4.17 -4.46
C VAL A 19 -14.61 4.74 -5.88
N ASP A 20 -15.63 5.50 -6.27
CA ASP A 20 -15.71 6.15 -7.59
C ASP A 20 -14.57 7.16 -7.81
N SER A 21 -14.32 8.04 -6.83
CA SER A 21 -13.26 9.05 -6.93
C SER A 21 -11.84 8.44 -6.98
N LEU A 22 -11.66 7.22 -6.43
CA LEU A 22 -10.40 6.46 -6.52
C LEU A 22 -10.23 5.75 -7.86
N GLY A 23 -11.25 5.78 -8.74
CA GLY A 23 -11.22 5.19 -10.06
C GLY A 23 -11.46 3.68 -10.07
N TYR A 24 -12.09 3.13 -9.04
CA TYR A 24 -12.52 1.73 -9.03
C TYR A 24 -13.76 1.55 -9.91
N ALA A 25 -13.55 1.20 -11.19
CA ALA A 25 -14.65 1.01 -12.14
C ALA A 25 -15.45 -0.27 -11.87
N GLU A 26 -14.77 -1.42 -11.77
CA GLU A 26 -15.37 -2.73 -11.53
C GLU A 26 -14.63 -3.47 -10.42
N PRO A 27 -15.34 -4.25 -9.58
CA PRO A 27 -14.69 -5.03 -8.53
C PRO A 27 -13.86 -6.17 -9.11
N THR A 28 -12.63 -6.34 -8.60
CA THR A 28 -11.77 -7.47 -8.92
C THR A 28 -12.37 -8.79 -8.41
N PRO A 29 -11.91 -9.97 -8.87
CA PRO A 29 -12.40 -11.26 -8.37
C PRO A 29 -12.37 -11.38 -6.84
N VAL A 30 -11.25 -11.00 -6.21
CA VAL A 30 -11.17 -11.01 -4.73
C VAL A 30 -12.15 -10.04 -4.08
N GLN A 31 -12.38 -8.87 -4.67
CA GLN A 31 -13.35 -7.90 -4.14
C GLN A 31 -14.78 -8.41 -4.23
N ARG A 32 -15.13 -9.08 -5.34
CA ARG A 32 -16.46 -9.69 -5.54
C ARG A 32 -16.79 -10.75 -4.50
N GLU A 33 -15.83 -11.62 -4.19
CA GLU A 33 -16.04 -12.70 -3.23
C GLU A 33 -15.97 -12.20 -1.78
N VAL A 34 -15.06 -11.27 -1.46
CA VAL A 34 -14.82 -10.83 -0.08
C VAL A 34 -15.86 -9.84 0.42
N ILE A 35 -16.19 -8.79 -0.36
CA ILE A 35 -16.97 -7.64 0.13
C ILE A 35 -18.34 -8.08 0.72
N PRO A 36 -19.16 -8.91 0.05
CA PRO A 36 -20.47 -9.31 0.57
C PRO A 36 -20.37 -10.06 1.90
N HIS A 37 -19.32 -10.85 2.09
CA HIS A 37 -19.17 -11.68 3.29
C HIS A 37 -18.65 -10.89 4.49
N VAL A 38 -17.79 -9.90 4.27
CA VAL A 38 -17.40 -8.96 5.33
C VAL A 38 -18.60 -8.10 5.74
N MET A 39 -19.41 -7.64 4.79
CA MET A 39 -20.67 -6.92 5.08
C MET A 39 -21.65 -7.77 5.89
N ALA A 40 -21.67 -9.09 5.65
CA ALA A 40 -22.44 -10.07 6.43
C ALA A 40 -21.78 -10.48 7.77
N LYS A 41 -20.66 -9.85 8.15
CA LYS A 41 -19.90 -10.08 9.39
C LYS A 41 -19.44 -11.54 9.57
N ARG A 42 -18.97 -12.17 8.50
CA ARG A 42 -18.37 -13.52 8.54
C ARG A 42 -16.85 -13.45 8.58
N ASP A 43 -16.23 -14.36 9.33
CA ASP A 43 -14.79 -14.59 9.29
C ASP A 43 -14.40 -15.19 7.93
N LEU A 44 -13.23 -14.80 7.42
CA LEU A 44 -12.75 -15.24 6.12
C LEU A 44 -11.30 -15.71 6.20
N THR A 45 -10.99 -16.78 5.48
CA THR A 45 -9.62 -17.14 5.10
C THR A 45 -9.53 -17.03 3.60
N VAL A 46 -8.71 -16.11 3.11
CA VAL A 46 -8.62 -15.75 1.70
C VAL A 46 -7.22 -16.06 1.18
N ARG A 47 -7.14 -17.00 0.23
CA ARG A 47 -5.92 -17.24 -0.53
C ARG A 47 -5.95 -16.38 -1.79
N ALA A 48 -5.06 -15.38 -1.85
CA ALA A 48 -4.97 -14.46 -2.98
C ALA A 48 -3.58 -13.83 -3.09
N GLN A 49 -3.08 -13.67 -4.31
CA GLN A 49 -1.78 -13.06 -4.59
C GLN A 49 -1.76 -11.54 -4.29
N THR A 50 -0.56 -11.00 -4.12
CA THR A 50 -0.35 -9.55 -4.02
C THR A 50 -0.79 -8.82 -5.28
N GLY A 51 -1.34 -7.60 -5.14
CA GLY A 51 -1.83 -6.83 -6.29
C GLY A 51 -3.20 -7.26 -6.82
N SER A 52 -3.88 -8.23 -6.22
CA SER A 52 -5.24 -8.65 -6.59
C SER A 52 -6.34 -7.66 -6.15
N GLY A 53 -5.98 -6.63 -5.36
CA GLY A 53 -6.92 -5.65 -4.81
C GLY A 53 -7.46 -6.00 -3.40
N LYS A 54 -6.73 -6.83 -2.64
CA LYS A 54 -7.08 -7.25 -1.26
C LYS A 54 -7.40 -6.08 -0.32
N THR A 55 -6.60 -5.01 -0.37
CA THR A 55 -6.79 -3.86 0.53
C THR A 55 -8.15 -3.21 0.36
N ALA A 56 -8.62 -3.03 -0.87
CA ALA A 56 -9.98 -2.54 -1.12
C ALA A 56 -11.04 -3.59 -0.77
N ALA A 57 -10.75 -4.88 -0.97
CA ALA A 57 -11.66 -5.98 -0.67
C ALA A 57 -12.06 -6.02 0.83
N PHE A 58 -11.11 -5.82 1.75
CA PHE A 58 -11.45 -5.66 3.18
C PHE A 58 -11.74 -4.19 3.56
N GLY A 59 -11.07 -3.23 2.93
CA GLY A 59 -11.11 -1.82 3.31
C GLY A 59 -12.47 -1.18 3.08
N ILE A 60 -13.12 -1.46 1.94
CA ILE A 60 -14.46 -0.95 1.61
C ILE A 60 -15.49 -1.34 2.68
N PRO A 61 -15.72 -2.64 2.96
CA PRO A 61 -16.73 -3.04 3.95
C PRO A 61 -16.35 -2.67 5.38
N ILE A 62 -15.06 -2.61 5.73
CA ILE A 62 -14.61 -2.11 7.05
C ILE A 62 -14.95 -0.62 7.20
N CYS A 63 -14.62 0.21 6.20
CA CYS A 63 -14.97 1.63 6.21
C CYS A 63 -16.48 1.86 6.20
N GLU A 64 -17.25 0.99 5.54
CA GLU A 64 -18.71 1.01 5.63
C GLU A 64 -19.21 0.74 7.06
N GLY A 65 -18.67 -0.28 7.71
CA GLY A 65 -19.08 -0.71 9.05
C GLY A 65 -18.48 0.06 10.24
N ILE A 66 -17.61 1.04 10.02
CA ILE A 66 -17.05 1.90 11.07
C ILE A 66 -18.10 2.94 11.50
N ASP A 67 -18.30 3.04 12.82
CA ASP A 67 -19.08 4.12 13.41
C ASP A 67 -18.15 5.32 13.66
N TRP A 68 -18.38 6.41 12.94
CA TRP A 68 -17.61 7.63 13.11
C TRP A 68 -17.81 8.27 14.49
N ALA A 69 -18.92 8.04 15.21
CA ALA A 69 -19.14 8.67 16.51
C ALA A 69 -18.20 8.11 17.60
N GLU A 70 -17.90 6.82 17.54
CA GLU A 70 -16.94 6.15 18.42
C GLU A 70 -15.53 6.74 18.26
N ASN A 71 -14.87 7.00 19.39
CA ASN A 71 -13.55 7.61 19.42
C ASN A 71 -12.42 6.58 19.46
N ARG A 72 -12.74 5.34 19.84
CA ARG A 72 -11.80 4.23 19.98
C ARG A 72 -11.65 3.48 18.64
N PRO A 73 -10.47 2.86 18.42
CA PRO A 73 -10.25 2.00 17.26
C PRO A 73 -11.29 0.88 17.15
N GLN A 74 -11.81 0.69 15.94
CA GLN A 74 -12.79 -0.34 15.56
C GLN A 74 -12.23 -1.37 14.59
N ALA A 75 -11.14 -1.03 13.89
CA ALA A 75 -10.44 -1.95 13.00
C ALA A 75 -8.94 -2.00 13.31
N LEU A 76 -8.36 -3.19 13.28
CA LEU A 76 -6.93 -3.45 13.38
C LEU A 76 -6.50 -4.25 12.16
N VAL A 77 -5.48 -3.77 11.44
CA VAL A 77 -4.86 -4.47 10.31
C VAL A 77 -3.41 -4.77 10.66
N LEU A 78 -3.09 -6.05 10.81
CA LEU A 78 -1.73 -6.54 10.98
C LEU A 78 -1.09 -6.75 9.62
N THR A 79 0.13 -6.28 9.46
CA THR A 79 0.91 -6.36 8.21
C THR A 79 2.37 -6.74 8.52
N PRO A 80 3.08 -7.50 7.67
CA PRO A 80 4.47 -7.92 7.93
C PRO A 80 5.50 -6.79 7.82
N THR A 81 5.20 -5.70 7.09
CA THR A 81 6.16 -4.63 6.80
C THR A 81 5.62 -3.26 7.18
N ARG A 82 6.53 -2.31 7.39
CA ARG A 82 6.19 -0.92 7.78
C ARG A 82 5.54 -0.18 6.62
N GLU A 83 6.01 -0.48 5.42
CA GLU A 83 5.56 0.10 4.17
C GLU A 83 4.11 -0.29 3.91
N LEU A 84 3.78 -1.57 4.09
CA LEU A 84 2.42 -2.06 3.94
C LEU A 84 1.49 -1.46 5.01
N ALA A 85 1.94 -1.34 6.26
CA ALA A 85 1.17 -0.64 7.29
C ALA A 85 0.85 0.81 6.90
N GLY A 86 1.84 1.54 6.37
CA GLY A 86 1.65 2.91 5.86
C GLY A 86 0.67 2.96 4.70
N GLN A 87 0.81 2.05 3.73
CA GLN A 87 -0.07 1.97 2.57
C GLN A 87 -1.52 1.65 2.98
N VAL A 88 -1.72 0.64 3.83
CA VAL A 88 -3.06 0.28 4.33
C VAL A 88 -3.68 1.46 5.07
N LYS A 89 -2.91 2.20 5.87
CA LYS A 89 -3.40 3.42 6.52
C LYS A 89 -3.87 4.46 5.49
N GLU A 90 -3.13 4.68 4.41
CA GLU A 90 -3.55 5.61 3.35
C GLU A 90 -4.80 5.13 2.63
N ASP A 91 -4.86 3.84 2.30
CA ASP A 91 -6.01 3.25 1.60
C ASP A 91 -7.28 3.36 2.44
N LEU A 92 -7.21 3.06 3.75
CA LEU A 92 -8.33 3.23 4.67
C LEU A 92 -8.75 4.70 4.85
N VAL A 93 -7.80 5.64 4.86
CA VAL A 93 -8.10 7.08 4.89
C VAL A 93 -8.80 7.53 3.62
N ASN A 94 -8.35 7.06 2.45
CA ASN A 94 -8.92 7.41 1.16
C ASN A 94 -10.33 6.82 0.98
N LEU A 95 -10.50 5.53 1.27
CA LEU A 95 -11.79 4.84 1.21
C LEU A 95 -12.80 5.41 2.21
N GLY A 96 -12.32 5.79 3.39
CA GLY A 96 -13.15 6.35 4.46
C GLY A 96 -13.25 7.88 4.46
N ARG A 97 -12.72 8.58 3.44
CA ARG A 97 -12.54 10.04 3.43
C ARG A 97 -13.85 10.78 3.67
N PHE A 98 -14.91 10.44 2.93
CA PHE A 98 -16.20 11.11 3.02
C PHE A 98 -16.98 10.74 4.30
N LYS A 99 -16.63 9.62 4.95
CA LYS A 99 -17.06 9.28 6.33
C LYS A 99 -16.15 9.88 7.40
N ARG A 100 -15.12 10.64 7.03
CA ARG A 100 -14.13 11.27 7.94
C ARG A 100 -13.43 10.25 8.83
N ILE A 101 -13.21 9.04 8.31
CA ILE A 101 -12.48 7.98 9.01
C ILE A 101 -11.02 8.41 9.17
N LYS A 102 -10.42 7.97 10.26
CA LYS A 102 -9.04 8.23 10.61
C LYS A 102 -8.36 6.90 10.86
N ALA A 103 -7.29 6.66 10.12
CA ALA A 103 -6.41 5.52 10.33
C ALA A 103 -5.00 6.00 10.69
N VAL A 104 -4.31 5.22 11.50
CA VAL A 104 -2.92 5.46 11.92
C VAL A 104 -2.08 4.24 11.61
N ALA A 105 -0.80 4.44 11.28
CA ALA A 105 0.14 3.35 11.06
C ALA A 105 1.11 3.26 12.25
N ILE A 106 1.25 2.08 12.87
CA ILE A 106 2.17 1.86 13.99
C ILE A 106 3.15 0.72 13.70
N TYR A 107 4.45 1.04 13.74
CA TYR A 107 5.51 0.08 13.47
C TYR A 107 6.83 0.44 14.17
N GLY A 108 7.75 -0.52 14.22
CA GLY A 108 9.07 -0.37 14.84
C GLY A 108 9.97 0.67 14.16
N GLN A 109 11.08 1.05 14.81
CA GLN A 109 12.05 2.07 14.35
C GLN A 109 11.52 3.49 14.16
N GLN A 110 10.24 3.73 14.46
CA GLN A 110 9.74 5.08 14.70
C GLN A 110 9.57 5.36 16.21
N PRO A 111 9.71 6.62 16.65
CA PRO A 111 9.56 7.00 18.05
C PRO A 111 8.21 6.58 18.62
N PHE A 112 8.24 5.75 19.67
CA PHE A 112 7.03 5.29 20.36
C PHE A 112 6.18 6.44 20.89
N ALA A 113 6.84 7.51 21.37
CA ALA A 113 6.17 8.69 21.91
C ALA A 113 5.29 9.40 20.87
N ALA A 114 5.73 9.47 19.61
CA ALA A 114 4.95 10.07 18.53
C ALA A 114 3.67 9.26 18.24
N GLN A 115 3.81 7.94 18.10
CA GLN A 115 2.66 7.02 17.89
C GLN A 115 1.69 7.06 19.08
N LYS A 116 2.20 7.16 20.32
CA LYS A 116 1.37 7.34 21.53
C LYS A 116 0.57 8.64 21.48
N ILE A 117 1.14 9.75 21.01
CA ILE A 117 0.44 11.03 20.90
C ILE A 117 -0.67 10.94 19.85
N GLU A 118 -0.42 10.24 18.74
CA GLU A 118 -1.38 10.02 17.68
C GLU A 118 -2.55 9.13 18.13
N LEU A 119 -2.25 8.01 18.81
CA LEU A 119 -3.26 7.10 19.38
C LEU A 119 -4.11 7.72 20.50
N LYS A 120 -3.64 8.79 21.15
CA LYS A 120 -4.47 9.58 22.09
C LYS A 120 -5.54 10.41 21.38
N GLN A 121 -5.44 10.60 20.07
CA GLN A 121 -6.47 11.27 19.28
C GLN A 121 -7.58 10.31 18.93
N LYS A 122 -8.65 10.85 18.33
CA LYS A 122 -9.71 10.03 17.74
C LYS A 122 -9.11 9.22 16.58
N VAL A 123 -9.13 7.89 16.71
CA VAL A 123 -8.62 6.93 15.72
C VAL A 123 -9.66 5.83 15.55
N HIS A 124 -10.03 5.54 14.30
CA HIS A 124 -11.06 4.53 14.00
C HIS A 124 -10.44 3.22 13.49
N ALA A 125 -9.28 3.30 12.84
CA ALA A 125 -8.55 2.14 12.34
C ALA A 125 -7.05 2.24 12.66
N VAL A 126 -6.40 1.11 12.87
CA VAL A 126 -4.96 1.02 13.10
C VAL A 126 -4.40 -0.01 12.13
N ALA A 127 -3.37 0.36 11.38
CA ALA A 127 -2.55 -0.57 10.62
C ALA A 127 -1.17 -0.69 11.28
N GLY A 128 -0.58 -1.88 11.36
CA GLY A 128 0.72 -1.97 12.01
C GLY A 128 1.42 -3.32 11.93
N THR A 129 2.69 -3.31 12.31
CA THR A 129 3.50 -4.53 12.44
C THR A 129 3.24 -5.21 13.78
N PRO A 130 3.12 -6.55 13.85
CA PRO A 130 2.74 -7.28 15.07
C PRO A 130 3.49 -6.85 16.34
N GLY A 131 4.83 -6.83 16.31
CA GLY A 131 5.62 -6.46 17.49
C GLY A 131 5.31 -5.07 18.06
N ARG A 132 5.13 -4.04 17.22
CA ARG A 132 4.80 -2.69 17.69
C ARG A 132 3.34 -2.56 18.14
N VAL A 133 2.42 -3.25 17.48
CA VAL A 133 1.01 -3.31 17.88
C VAL A 133 0.92 -3.92 19.28
N LEU A 134 1.56 -5.07 19.50
CA LEU A 134 1.58 -5.75 20.80
C LEU A 134 2.15 -4.85 21.91
N ASP A 135 3.27 -4.16 21.64
CA ASP A 135 3.88 -3.22 22.60
C ASP A 135 2.92 -2.08 22.99
N HIS A 136 2.17 -1.53 22.02
CA HIS A 136 1.18 -0.49 22.31
C HIS A 136 -0.02 -0.99 23.13
N ILE A 137 -0.48 -2.24 22.88
CA ILE A 137 -1.56 -2.87 23.64
C ILE A 137 -1.11 -3.13 25.08
N GLN A 138 0.06 -3.76 25.26
CA GLN A 138 0.61 -4.11 26.58
C GLN A 138 0.86 -2.87 27.45
N ARG A 139 1.28 -1.74 26.84
CA ARG A 139 1.47 -0.46 27.55
C ARG A 139 0.19 0.35 27.74
N GLY A 140 -0.97 -0.17 27.34
CA GLY A 140 -2.27 0.50 27.45
C GLY A 140 -2.40 1.78 26.62
N THR A 141 -1.57 1.92 25.58
CA THR A 141 -1.59 3.11 24.69
C THR A 141 -2.43 2.92 23.45
N LEU A 142 -2.72 1.67 23.07
CA LEU A 142 -3.74 1.30 22.10
C LEU A 142 -4.92 0.65 22.84
N ASN A 143 -6.07 1.32 22.86
CA ASN A 143 -7.31 0.72 23.39
C ASN A 143 -7.94 -0.18 22.33
N VAL A 144 -8.08 -1.46 22.63
CA VAL A 144 -8.61 -2.48 21.71
C VAL A 144 -10.04 -2.92 22.01
N GLU A 145 -10.69 -2.36 23.03
CA GLU A 145 -12.00 -2.81 23.52
C GLU A 145 -13.12 -2.71 22.48
N ARG A 146 -12.95 -1.84 21.48
CA ARG A 146 -13.93 -1.58 20.42
C ARG A 146 -13.55 -2.17 19.07
N ILE A 147 -12.47 -2.94 18.99
CA ILE A 147 -12.06 -3.62 17.76
C ILE A 147 -13.14 -4.64 17.38
N ARG A 148 -13.81 -4.39 16.25
CA ARG A 148 -14.81 -5.27 15.64
C ARG A 148 -14.31 -5.94 14.36
N TYR A 149 -13.23 -5.42 13.77
CA TYR A 149 -12.61 -5.97 12.58
C TYR A 149 -11.11 -6.19 12.83
N LEU A 150 -10.66 -7.41 12.61
CA LEU A 150 -9.24 -7.75 12.57
C LEU A 150 -8.90 -8.26 11.18
N VAL A 151 -7.84 -7.71 10.59
CA VAL A 151 -7.27 -8.20 9.34
C VAL A 151 -5.84 -8.66 9.59
N ILE A 152 -5.48 -9.83 9.11
CA ILE A 152 -4.13 -10.37 9.09
C ILE A 152 -3.74 -10.49 7.62
N ASP A 153 -2.99 -9.52 7.09
CA ASP A 153 -2.60 -9.51 5.66
C ASP A 153 -1.16 -10.00 5.48
N GLU A 154 -0.95 -10.82 4.46
CA GLU A 154 0.31 -11.54 4.19
C GLU A 154 0.74 -12.40 5.40
N ALA A 155 -0.15 -13.30 5.84
CA ALA A 155 0.07 -14.14 7.02
C ALA A 155 1.26 -15.12 6.88
N ASP A 156 1.48 -15.65 5.68
CA ASP A 156 2.67 -16.40 5.28
C ASP A 156 3.98 -15.60 5.47
N GLU A 157 3.99 -14.33 5.07
CA GLU A 157 5.15 -13.47 5.28
C GLU A 157 5.37 -13.13 6.75
N MET A 158 4.30 -13.00 7.55
CA MET A 158 4.43 -12.88 9.01
C MET A 158 5.05 -14.14 9.63
N LEU A 159 4.72 -15.33 9.11
CA LEU A 159 5.37 -16.58 9.52
C LEU A 159 6.86 -16.57 9.21
N ASN A 160 7.22 -16.26 7.97
CA ASN A 160 8.62 -16.22 7.51
C ASN A 160 9.49 -15.24 8.32
N ARG A 161 8.87 -14.23 8.93
CA ARG A 161 9.53 -13.22 9.78
C ARG A 161 9.54 -13.57 11.28
N GLY A 162 8.96 -14.70 11.67
CA GLY A 162 8.86 -15.12 13.06
C GLY A 162 7.85 -14.32 13.88
N PHE A 163 6.85 -13.70 13.25
CA PHE A 163 5.86 -12.88 13.94
C PHE A 163 4.64 -13.65 14.48
N ILE A 164 4.50 -14.95 14.19
CA ILE A 164 3.30 -15.72 14.58
C ILE A 164 3.00 -15.65 16.07
N GLY A 165 4.00 -15.84 16.94
CA GLY A 165 3.77 -15.75 18.39
C GLY A 165 3.28 -14.35 18.83
N GLN A 166 3.71 -13.29 18.15
CA GLN A 166 3.20 -11.93 18.41
C GLN A 166 1.77 -11.76 17.91
N VAL A 167 1.42 -12.36 16.76
CA VAL A 167 0.06 -12.35 16.22
C VAL A 167 -0.90 -13.11 17.15
N GLU A 168 -0.51 -14.29 17.62
CA GLU A 168 -1.28 -15.09 18.60
C GLU A 168 -1.51 -14.31 19.90
N ALA A 169 -0.46 -13.67 20.45
CA ALA A 169 -0.59 -12.84 21.64
C ALA A 169 -1.55 -11.65 21.43
N ILE A 170 -1.55 -11.03 20.24
CA ILE A 170 -2.53 -9.97 19.92
C ILE A 170 -3.95 -10.56 19.88
N LEU A 171 -4.15 -11.70 19.20
CA LEU A 171 -5.47 -12.36 19.08
C LEU A 171 -6.10 -12.72 20.43
N GLU A 172 -5.26 -13.03 21.43
CA GLU A 172 -5.68 -13.30 22.81
C GLU A 172 -6.17 -12.05 23.54
N LEU A 173 -5.55 -10.89 23.27
CA LEU A 173 -5.87 -9.62 23.91
C LEU A 173 -7.06 -8.88 23.27
N LEU A 174 -7.47 -9.28 22.05
CA LEU A 174 -8.59 -8.67 21.33
C LEU A 174 -9.96 -9.23 21.77
N PRO A 175 -11.05 -8.43 21.66
CA PRO A 175 -12.41 -8.91 21.87
C PRO A 175 -12.73 -10.13 21.00
N LYS A 176 -13.45 -11.12 21.57
CA LYS A 176 -13.83 -12.36 20.85
C LYS A 176 -14.97 -12.15 19.84
N ASP A 177 -15.88 -11.22 20.12
CA ASP A 177 -16.95 -10.84 19.20
C ASP A 177 -16.43 -9.81 18.19
N ARG A 178 -15.81 -10.32 17.12
CA ARG A 178 -15.24 -9.54 16.03
C ARG A 178 -15.27 -10.37 14.74
N VAL A 179 -15.18 -9.69 13.61
CA VAL A 179 -14.90 -10.29 12.31
C VAL A 179 -13.38 -10.39 12.14
N THR A 180 -12.88 -11.57 11.84
CA THR A 180 -11.46 -11.81 11.55
C THR A 180 -11.28 -12.24 10.09
N LEU A 181 -10.44 -11.51 9.37
CA LEU A 181 -10.10 -11.75 7.98
C LEU A 181 -8.61 -12.10 7.88
N LEU A 182 -8.28 -13.26 7.34
CA LEU A 182 -6.90 -13.65 7.07
C LEU A 182 -6.66 -13.70 5.57
N PHE A 183 -5.63 -13.00 5.11
CA PHE A 183 -5.20 -12.99 3.72
C PHE A 183 -3.78 -13.54 3.62
N SER A 184 -3.57 -14.49 2.72
CA SER A 184 -2.27 -15.12 2.50
C SER A 184 -2.10 -15.52 1.04
N ALA A 185 -0.87 -15.55 0.51
CA ALA A 185 -0.64 -16.13 -0.81
C ALA A 185 -0.52 -17.65 -0.71
N THR A 186 0.09 -18.14 0.36
CA THR A 186 0.20 -19.57 0.69
C THR A 186 -0.42 -19.89 2.05
N LEU A 187 -0.76 -21.17 2.29
CA LEU A 187 -1.33 -21.63 3.55
C LEU A 187 -0.45 -22.73 4.16
N PRO A 188 0.73 -22.39 4.69
CA PRO A 188 1.55 -23.36 5.42
C PRO A 188 0.83 -23.80 6.71
N ALA A 189 1.19 -24.98 7.23
CA ALA A 189 0.51 -25.62 8.37
C ALA A 189 0.37 -24.71 9.61
N ASP A 190 1.33 -23.82 9.85
CA ASP A 190 1.26 -22.85 10.95
C ASP A 190 0.19 -21.78 10.73
N VAL A 191 0.02 -21.30 9.50
CA VAL A 191 -1.04 -20.34 9.14
C VAL A 191 -2.41 -21.03 9.16
N GLU A 192 -2.50 -22.27 8.69
CA GLU A 192 -3.73 -23.07 8.81
C GLU A 192 -4.13 -23.30 10.28
N ARG A 193 -3.14 -23.60 11.14
CA ARG A 193 -3.37 -23.74 12.59
C ARG A 193 -3.86 -22.43 13.20
N LEU A 194 -3.25 -21.30 12.82
CA LEU A 194 -3.69 -19.97 13.27
C LEU A 194 -5.16 -19.73 12.90
N CYS A 195 -5.55 -20.05 11.66
CA CYS A 195 -6.93 -19.93 11.19
C CYS A 195 -7.88 -20.76 12.05
N ARG A 196 -7.61 -22.06 12.19
CA ARG A 196 -8.48 -23.01 12.91
C ARG A 196 -8.65 -22.66 14.39
N THR A 197 -7.62 -22.10 15.02
CA THR A 197 -7.63 -21.79 16.46
C THR A 197 -8.34 -20.47 16.76
N HIS A 198 -8.22 -19.46 15.88
CA HIS A 198 -8.61 -18.09 16.23
C HIS A 198 -9.76 -17.51 15.41
N LEU A 199 -10.17 -18.14 14.31
CA LEU A 199 -11.32 -17.70 13.49
C LEU A 199 -12.56 -18.54 13.82
N ARG A 200 -13.74 -17.93 13.70
CA ARG A 200 -15.03 -18.56 13.96
C ARG A 200 -15.71 -18.97 12.67
N ASP A 201 -15.72 -20.27 12.37
CA ASP A 201 -16.34 -20.86 11.17
C ASP A 201 -16.01 -20.06 9.89
N PRO A 202 -14.71 -19.89 9.57
CA PRO A 202 -14.31 -19.01 8.49
C PRO A 202 -14.72 -19.58 7.13
N LEU A 203 -15.25 -18.72 6.27
CA LEU A 203 -15.42 -19.08 4.86
C LEU A 203 -14.06 -19.06 4.18
N HIS A 204 -13.69 -20.20 3.57
CA HIS A 204 -12.49 -20.33 2.75
C HIS A 204 -12.77 -19.82 1.34
N ILE A 205 -12.02 -18.80 0.92
CA ILE A 205 -12.10 -18.22 -0.41
C ILE A 205 -10.75 -18.43 -1.08
N ASP A 206 -10.73 -19.30 -2.08
CA ASP A 206 -9.59 -19.47 -2.97
C ASP A 206 -9.84 -18.64 -4.21
N ILE A 207 -9.19 -17.47 -4.27
CA ILE A 207 -9.13 -16.73 -5.51
C ILE A 207 -8.06 -17.43 -6.33
N GLU A 208 -8.52 -18.27 -7.25
CA GLU A 208 -7.69 -18.72 -8.34
C GLU A 208 -7.10 -17.47 -8.98
N SER A 209 -5.81 -17.25 -8.74
CA SER A 209 -5.05 -16.52 -9.75
C SER A 209 -5.30 -17.32 -11.02
N PRO A 210 -5.76 -16.69 -12.11
CA PRO A 210 -5.57 -17.36 -13.38
C PRO A 210 -4.08 -17.74 -13.38
N GLY A 211 -3.75 -19.01 -13.58
CA GLY A 211 -2.38 -19.52 -13.65
C GLY A 211 -1.59 -18.95 -14.84
N VAL A 212 -1.78 -17.65 -15.10
CA VAL A 212 -1.69 -16.91 -16.37
C VAL A 212 -1.23 -15.46 -16.05
N ALA A 213 -0.52 -15.25 -14.93
CA ALA A 213 0.40 -14.10 -14.86
C ALA A 213 1.69 -14.43 -15.62
N VAL A 214 2.11 -15.71 -15.60
CA VAL A 214 3.22 -16.22 -16.41
C VAL A 214 2.97 -15.98 -17.91
N ASP A 215 1.81 -16.38 -18.44
CA ASP A 215 1.55 -16.29 -19.88
C ASP A 215 1.56 -14.86 -20.44
N ARG A 216 1.37 -13.84 -19.58
CA ARG A 216 1.41 -12.41 -19.97
C ARG A 216 2.76 -11.76 -19.73
N ILE A 217 3.66 -12.47 -19.07
CA ILE A 217 5.02 -12.02 -18.80
C ILE A 217 5.94 -12.72 -19.81
N ALA A 218 6.55 -11.94 -20.69
CA ALA A 218 7.63 -12.44 -21.52
C ALA A 218 8.85 -12.68 -20.62
N HIS A 219 9.29 -13.93 -20.55
CA HIS A 219 10.42 -14.36 -19.74
C HIS A 219 11.68 -14.44 -20.58
N ARG A 220 12.78 -13.82 -20.10
CA ARG A 220 14.10 -13.91 -20.74
C ARG A 220 15.16 -14.26 -19.70
N LEU A 221 15.84 -15.38 -19.91
CA LEU A 221 16.95 -15.84 -19.09
C LEU A 221 18.28 -15.62 -19.79
N TYR A 222 19.22 -14.99 -19.10
CA TYR A 222 20.60 -14.85 -19.54
C TYR A 222 21.52 -15.56 -18.55
N ILE A 223 22.32 -16.51 -19.07
CA ILE A 223 23.41 -17.13 -18.29
C ILE A 223 24.63 -16.22 -18.42
N VAL A 224 25.09 -15.66 -17.30
CA VAL A 224 26.12 -14.62 -17.30
C VAL A 224 26.97 -14.68 -16.03
N GLU A 225 28.27 -14.52 -16.17
CA GLU A 225 29.18 -14.40 -15.03
C GLU A 225 28.88 -13.15 -14.20
N GLU A 226 29.11 -13.24 -12.88
CA GLU A 226 28.80 -12.17 -11.93
C GLU A 226 29.42 -10.83 -12.33
N SER A 227 30.68 -10.86 -12.78
CA SER A 227 31.43 -9.69 -13.23
C SER A 227 30.85 -9.01 -14.48
N ASN A 228 30.07 -9.75 -15.28
CA ASN A 228 29.51 -9.27 -16.55
C ASN A 228 28.04 -8.84 -16.44
N LYS A 229 27.37 -9.10 -15.31
CA LYS A 229 25.95 -8.74 -15.10
C LYS A 229 25.68 -7.26 -15.29
N LEU A 230 26.55 -6.37 -14.83
CA LEU A 230 26.37 -4.92 -14.99
C LEU A 230 26.44 -4.48 -16.46
N ALA A 231 27.36 -5.05 -17.23
CA ALA A 231 27.47 -4.78 -18.66
C ALA A 231 26.22 -5.29 -19.41
N LEU A 232 25.75 -6.49 -19.04
CA LEU A 232 24.52 -7.06 -19.59
C LEU A 232 23.29 -6.22 -19.23
N LEU A 233 23.18 -5.75 -17.98
CA LEU A 233 22.08 -4.88 -17.54
C LEU A 233 21.98 -3.65 -18.43
N LYS A 234 23.12 -2.98 -18.69
CA LYS A 234 23.17 -1.81 -19.56
C LYS A 234 22.80 -2.17 -21.01
N ALA A 235 23.32 -3.26 -21.54
CA ALA A 235 23.01 -3.70 -22.91
C ALA A 235 21.51 -3.97 -23.09
N VAL A 236 20.92 -4.75 -22.20
CA VAL A 236 19.49 -5.12 -22.25
C VAL A 236 18.60 -3.88 -22.09
N THR A 237 18.92 -3.00 -21.14
CA THR A 237 18.11 -1.79 -20.91
C THR A 237 18.23 -0.75 -22.02
N VAL A 238 19.33 -0.71 -22.77
CA VAL A 238 19.46 0.11 -23.99
C VAL A 238 18.57 -0.42 -25.10
N VAL A 239 18.60 -1.74 -25.35
CA VAL A 239 17.83 -2.37 -26.43
C VAL A 239 16.34 -2.36 -26.14
N ASP A 240 15.94 -2.73 -24.93
CA ASP A 240 14.53 -2.79 -24.53
C ASP A 240 13.95 -1.41 -24.25
N ASN A 241 14.80 -0.48 -23.78
CA ASN A 241 14.45 0.91 -23.50
C ASN A 241 13.15 1.04 -22.67
N PRO A 242 13.09 0.48 -21.44
CA PRO A 242 11.85 0.37 -20.65
C PRO A 242 11.20 1.72 -20.36
N ASP A 243 9.91 1.76 -20.03
CA ASP A 243 9.25 2.99 -19.50
C ASP A 243 9.37 3.07 -17.98
N SER A 244 9.36 1.93 -17.31
CA SER A 244 9.57 1.78 -15.87
C SER A 244 10.14 0.40 -15.58
N CYS A 245 11.20 0.34 -14.78
CA CYS A 245 11.98 -0.86 -14.54
C CYS A 245 12.37 -1.00 -13.06
N ILE A 246 12.17 -2.19 -12.49
CA ILE A 246 12.73 -2.53 -11.18
C ILE A 246 13.87 -3.53 -11.37
N VAL A 247 15.02 -3.25 -10.75
CA VAL A 247 16.20 -4.11 -10.76
C VAL A 247 16.37 -4.70 -9.35
N PHE A 248 16.15 -6.00 -9.20
CA PHE A 248 16.25 -6.70 -7.93
C PHE A 248 17.63 -7.27 -7.68
N CYS A 249 18.25 -6.84 -6.58
CA CYS A 249 19.51 -7.36 -6.06
C CYS A 249 19.30 -8.07 -4.73
N SER A 250 20.23 -8.97 -4.39
CA SER A 250 20.17 -9.83 -3.20
C SER A 250 20.58 -9.12 -1.90
N THR A 251 21.52 -8.16 -1.97
CA THR A 251 22.07 -7.45 -0.81
C THR A 251 21.95 -5.93 -0.94
N LYS A 252 22.04 -5.21 0.19
CA LYS A 252 22.02 -3.74 0.19
C LYS A 252 23.27 -3.16 -0.48
N GLU A 253 24.41 -3.83 -0.33
CA GLU A 253 25.69 -3.47 -0.96
C GLU A 253 25.59 -3.57 -2.48
N ALA A 254 24.98 -4.65 -3.00
CA ALA A 254 24.75 -4.81 -4.43
C ALA A 254 23.79 -3.75 -4.98
N VAL A 255 22.72 -3.43 -4.24
CA VAL A 255 21.81 -2.31 -4.60
C VAL A 255 22.58 -0.99 -4.70
N ASP A 256 23.43 -0.69 -3.72
CA ASP A 256 24.24 0.53 -3.70
C ASP A 256 25.21 0.61 -4.87
N GLU A 257 25.86 -0.50 -5.19
CA GLU A 257 26.81 -0.60 -6.29
C GLU A 257 26.14 -0.44 -7.65
N VAL A 258 25.10 -1.23 -7.92
CA VAL A 258 24.37 -1.17 -9.18
C VAL A 258 23.76 0.21 -9.40
N ALA A 259 23.12 0.80 -8.38
CA ALA A 259 22.55 2.14 -8.49
C ALA A 259 23.62 3.21 -8.76
N ARG A 260 24.78 3.12 -8.11
CA ARG A 260 25.90 4.04 -8.34
C ARG A 260 26.41 3.96 -9.78
N GLU A 261 26.61 2.76 -10.30
CA GLU A 261 27.13 2.54 -11.65
C GLU A 261 26.12 2.92 -12.74
N LEU A 262 24.83 2.70 -12.51
CA LEU A 262 23.77 3.20 -13.39
C LEU A 262 23.75 4.74 -13.41
N ARG A 263 23.82 5.40 -12.25
CA ARG A 263 23.90 6.88 -12.18
C ARG A 263 25.12 7.43 -12.90
N ARG A 264 26.30 6.82 -12.72
CA ARG A 264 27.53 7.20 -13.45
C ARG A 264 27.38 7.06 -14.96
N SER A 265 26.50 6.17 -15.40
CA SER A 265 26.17 5.94 -16.81
C SER A 265 24.99 6.79 -17.31
N GLY A 266 24.52 7.77 -16.52
CA GLY A 266 23.46 8.70 -16.91
C GLY A 266 22.03 8.17 -16.76
N TYR A 267 21.81 7.04 -16.09
CA TYR A 267 20.47 6.50 -15.89
C TYR A 267 19.71 7.33 -14.85
N PRO A 268 18.45 7.72 -15.11
CA PRO A 268 17.56 8.28 -14.11
C PRO A 268 17.12 7.15 -13.18
N CYS A 269 17.88 6.95 -12.09
CA CYS A 269 17.65 5.86 -11.17
C CYS A 269 17.80 6.25 -9.70
N ASP A 270 17.05 5.53 -8.87
CA ASP A 270 17.20 5.56 -7.42
C ASP A 270 17.17 4.15 -6.83
N LYS A 271 17.38 4.06 -5.53
CA LYS A 271 17.55 2.79 -4.81
C LYS A 271 16.64 2.69 -3.60
N ILE A 272 16.28 1.46 -3.24
CA ILE A 272 15.59 1.17 -1.98
C ILE A 272 16.10 -0.12 -1.34
N HIS A 273 16.58 -0.04 -0.11
CA HIS A 273 17.04 -1.20 0.66
C HIS A 273 16.83 -1.00 2.17
N GLY A 274 16.95 -2.07 2.96
CA GLY A 274 16.69 -2.05 4.41
C GLY A 274 17.62 -1.16 5.27
N GLY A 275 18.75 -0.71 4.72
CA GLY A 275 19.67 0.24 5.38
C GLY A 275 19.35 1.73 5.21
N MET A 276 18.27 2.09 4.50
CA MET A 276 17.85 3.49 4.33
C MET A 276 16.92 3.94 5.45
N GLU A 277 16.93 5.23 5.75
CA GLU A 277 15.94 5.86 6.62
C GLU A 277 14.53 5.69 6.05
N GLN A 278 13.54 5.56 6.94
CA GLN A 278 12.19 5.24 6.52
C GLN A 278 11.56 6.34 5.66
N ASP A 279 11.81 7.61 6.01
CA ASP A 279 11.26 8.76 5.28
C ASP A 279 11.87 8.86 3.87
N ASP A 280 13.16 8.57 3.73
CA ASP A 280 13.83 8.48 2.42
C ASP A 280 13.23 7.36 1.57
N ARG A 281 12.95 6.19 2.17
CA ARG A 281 12.29 5.08 1.47
C ARG A 281 10.90 5.50 0.97
N PHE A 282 10.12 6.22 1.77
CA PHE A 282 8.82 6.73 1.32
C PHE A 282 8.95 7.74 0.19
N ALA A 283 9.91 8.68 0.28
CA ALA A 283 10.16 9.68 -0.73
C ALA A 283 10.57 9.06 -2.08
N VAL A 284 11.55 8.14 -2.07
CA VAL A 284 12.00 7.44 -3.29
C VAL A 284 10.85 6.67 -3.95
N MET A 285 10.01 6.02 -3.15
CA MET A 285 8.89 5.26 -3.69
C MET A 285 7.81 6.17 -4.29
N HIS A 286 7.52 7.29 -3.65
CA HIS A 286 6.59 8.29 -4.16
C HIS A 286 7.09 8.87 -5.49
N ALA A 287 8.37 9.26 -5.56
CA ALA A 287 9.01 9.74 -6.78
C ALA A 287 8.98 8.69 -7.91
N PHE A 288 9.22 7.41 -7.59
CA PHE A 288 9.14 6.32 -8.56
C PHE A 288 7.73 6.15 -9.13
N ARG A 289 6.69 6.17 -8.27
CA ARG A 289 5.29 6.05 -8.71
C ARG A 289 4.85 7.22 -9.60
N ARG A 290 5.38 8.41 -9.35
CA ARG A 290 5.14 9.59 -10.18
C ARG A 290 5.91 9.57 -11.51
N GLY A 291 6.79 8.59 -11.71
CA GLY A 291 7.62 8.50 -12.91
C GLY A 291 8.72 9.56 -12.98
N GLU A 292 9.16 10.08 -11.82
CA GLU A 292 10.25 11.07 -11.77
C GLU A 292 11.60 10.46 -12.18
N PHE A 293 11.73 9.15 -12.03
CA PHE A 293 12.85 8.38 -12.53
C PHE A 293 12.36 6.98 -12.97
N ARG A 294 13.14 6.32 -13.81
CA ARG A 294 12.71 5.14 -14.57
C ARG A 294 13.18 3.82 -13.97
N TYR A 295 14.33 3.82 -13.32
CA TYR A 295 14.97 2.60 -12.82
C TYR A 295 15.03 2.62 -11.29
N LEU A 296 14.35 1.68 -10.64
CA LEU A 296 14.43 1.48 -9.20
C LEU A 296 15.27 0.23 -8.90
N VAL A 297 16.40 0.40 -8.21
CA VAL A 297 17.24 -0.72 -7.76
C VAL A 297 16.85 -1.10 -6.34
N ALA A 298 16.48 -2.35 -6.09
CA ALA A 298 15.83 -2.73 -4.83
C ALA A 298 16.26 -4.10 -4.29
N THR A 299 16.17 -4.27 -2.97
CA THR A 299 16.12 -5.61 -2.36
C THR A 299 14.68 -6.12 -2.23
N ASP A 300 14.51 -7.43 -2.16
CA ASP A 300 13.22 -8.10 -1.94
C ASP A 300 12.43 -7.53 -0.75
N LEU A 301 13.13 -7.34 0.37
CA LEU A 301 12.53 -6.86 1.61
C LEU A 301 12.02 -5.42 1.45
N ALA A 302 12.77 -4.60 0.72
CA ALA A 302 12.50 -3.18 0.65
C ALA A 302 11.40 -2.81 -0.36
N ALA A 303 11.21 -3.65 -1.39
CA ALA A 303 10.17 -3.51 -2.40
C ALA A 303 8.89 -4.34 -2.13
N ARG A 304 8.89 -5.19 -1.09
CA ARG A 304 7.71 -5.93 -0.62
C ARG A 304 6.70 -5.01 0.07
N GLY A 305 5.41 -5.31 -0.08
CA GLY A 305 4.33 -4.54 0.56
C GLY A 305 4.07 -3.17 -0.07
N ILE A 306 4.64 -2.89 -1.24
CA ILE A 306 4.39 -1.66 -1.97
C ILE A 306 3.66 -2.01 -3.26
N ASP A 307 2.44 -1.50 -3.39
CA ASP A 307 1.71 -1.51 -4.65
C ASP A 307 2.37 -0.48 -5.59
N ILE A 308 3.42 -0.95 -6.26
CA ILE A 308 4.00 -0.24 -7.39
C ILE A 308 3.08 -0.54 -8.56
N GLU A 309 2.15 0.36 -8.81
CA GLU A 309 1.34 0.28 -10.01
C GLU A 309 2.27 0.28 -11.25
N GLN A 310 2.14 -0.76 -12.07
CA GLN A 310 2.47 -0.71 -13.51
C GLN A 310 3.96 -0.48 -13.87
N VAL A 311 4.86 -1.38 -13.46
CA VAL A 311 6.21 -1.40 -14.07
C VAL A 311 6.21 -2.24 -15.35
N THR A 312 6.87 -1.75 -16.40
CA THR A 312 6.95 -2.47 -17.67
C THR A 312 7.91 -3.65 -17.60
N HIS A 313 9.03 -3.47 -16.89
CA HIS A 313 10.12 -4.43 -16.83
C HIS A 313 10.50 -4.75 -15.39
N VAL A 314 10.76 -6.03 -15.15
CA VAL A 314 11.40 -6.52 -13.92
C VAL A 314 12.69 -7.22 -14.31
N VAL A 315 13.80 -6.80 -13.71
CA VAL A 315 15.10 -7.44 -13.87
C VAL A 315 15.51 -8.10 -12.57
N ASN A 316 15.57 -9.43 -12.56
CA ASN A 316 16.24 -10.19 -11.52
C ASN A 316 17.76 -10.13 -11.79
N TYR A 317 18.42 -9.09 -11.30
CA TYR A 317 19.87 -8.94 -11.44
C TYR A 317 20.61 -10.05 -10.68
N ASP A 318 20.12 -10.36 -9.47
CA ASP A 318 20.50 -11.55 -8.73
C ASP A 318 19.36 -12.56 -8.72
N LEU A 319 19.68 -13.84 -8.98
CA LEU A 319 18.71 -14.91 -8.91
C LEU A 319 18.19 -15.04 -7.46
N PRO A 320 16.88 -14.98 -7.23
CA PRO A 320 16.32 -15.06 -5.88
C PRO A 320 16.63 -16.41 -5.23
N MET A 321 16.73 -16.42 -3.90
CA MET A 321 17.10 -17.62 -3.12
C MET A 321 16.02 -18.72 -3.11
N ASP A 322 14.78 -18.38 -3.41
CA ASP A 322 13.63 -19.30 -3.39
C ASP A 322 12.61 -18.92 -4.48
N SER A 323 11.78 -19.89 -4.86
CA SER A 323 10.82 -19.77 -5.96
C SER A 323 9.66 -18.81 -5.65
N GLU A 324 9.26 -18.69 -4.38
CA GLU A 324 8.22 -17.74 -3.97
C GLU A 324 8.67 -16.29 -4.19
N LYS A 325 9.91 -15.95 -3.81
CA LYS A 325 10.49 -14.63 -4.12
C LYS A 325 10.53 -14.37 -5.62
N PHE A 326 10.87 -15.37 -6.44
CA PHE A 326 10.86 -15.21 -7.89
C PHE A 326 9.48 -14.76 -8.39
N VAL A 327 8.42 -15.49 -8.00
CA VAL A 327 7.04 -15.15 -8.37
C VAL A 327 6.64 -13.77 -7.84
N HIS A 328 7.01 -13.41 -6.62
CA HIS A 328 6.71 -12.09 -6.04
C HIS A 328 7.40 -10.92 -6.74
N ARG A 329 8.61 -11.14 -7.30
CA ARG A 329 9.33 -10.13 -8.08
C ARG A 329 8.71 -9.94 -9.45
N ILE A 330 8.48 -11.02 -10.20
CA ILE A 330 7.90 -10.91 -11.55
C ILE A 330 6.44 -10.44 -11.51
N GLY A 331 5.71 -10.74 -10.43
CA GLY A 331 4.34 -10.24 -10.20
C GLY A 331 4.24 -8.73 -9.98
N ARG A 332 5.33 -7.98 -10.12
CA ARG A 332 5.32 -6.50 -10.16
C ARG A 332 4.98 -5.96 -11.55
N THR A 333 5.17 -6.74 -12.61
CA THR A 333 4.76 -6.38 -13.99
C THR A 333 3.47 -7.13 -14.39
N ALA A 334 2.96 -6.88 -15.61
CA ALA A 334 1.78 -7.52 -16.20
C ALA A 334 0.49 -7.47 -15.35
N ARG A 335 0.27 -6.36 -14.62
CA ARG A 335 -0.94 -6.12 -13.82
C ARG A 335 -2.06 -5.47 -14.66
N ALA A 336 -3.30 -5.61 -14.19
CA ALA A 336 -4.49 -4.97 -14.77
C ALA A 336 -4.74 -5.25 -16.27
N GLY A 337 -4.32 -6.42 -16.75
CA GLY A 337 -4.61 -6.89 -18.11
C GLY A 337 -3.51 -6.60 -19.15
N LEU A 338 -2.45 -5.88 -18.77
CA LEU A 338 -1.32 -5.55 -19.63
C LEU A 338 -0.27 -6.67 -19.67
N THR A 339 0.59 -6.66 -20.69
CA THR A 339 1.78 -7.53 -20.78
C THR A 339 2.97 -6.93 -20.06
N GLY A 340 3.94 -7.77 -19.71
CA GLY A 340 5.14 -7.36 -18.98
C GLY A 340 6.38 -8.15 -19.39
N GLU A 341 7.56 -7.65 -19.04
CA GLU A 341 8.84 -8.30 -19.31
C GLU A 341 9.54 -8.67 -18.00
N ALA A 342 9.95 -9.93 -17.87
CA ALA A 342 10.76 -10.43 -16.75
C ALA A 342 12.09 -10.97 -17.26
N ILE A 343 13.15 -10.19 -17.04
CA ILE A 343 14.52 -10.52 -17.40
C ILE A 343 15.21 -11.10 -16.17
N THR A 344 15.86 -12.25 -16.32
CA THR A 344 16.56 -12.93 -15.22
C THR A 344 18.00 -13.20 -15.61
N PHE A 345 18.92 -12.81 -14.73
CA PHE A 345 20.33 -13.16 -14.82
C PHE A 345 20.62 -14.30 -13.86
N ALA A 346 21.31 -15.32 -14.35
CA ALA A 346 21.80 -16.43 -13.52
C ALA A 346 23.27 -16.68 -13.84
N ALA A 347 24.09 -16.82 -12.80
CA ALA A 347 25.46 -17.28 -12.98
C ALA A 347 25.49 -18.80 -13.21
N PRO A 348 26.50 -19.34 -13.92
CA PRO A 348 26.60 -20.79 -14.14
C PRO A 348 26.55 -21.62 -12.84
N ARG A 349 27.13 -21.10 -11.76
CA ARG A 349 27.09 -21.70 -10.41
C ARG A 349 25.69 -21.79 -9.78
N GLU A 350 24.69 -21.11 -10.32
CA GLU A 350 23.33 -21.03 -9.78
C GLU A 350 22.36 -21.99 -10.49
N GLU A 351 22.84 -22.87 -11.38
CA GLU A 351 22.03 -23.78 -12.20
C GLU A 351 21.06 -24.64 -11.38
N ARG A 352 21.50 -25.17 -10.23
CA ARG A 352 20.61 -25.94 -9.33
C ARG A 352 19.42 -25.10 -8.86
N ARG A 353 19.66 -23.86 -8.45
CA ARG A 353 18.60 -22.98 -7.94
C ARG A 353 17.67 -22.55 -9.06
N LEU A 354 18.22 -22.30 -10.25
CA LEU A 354 17.41 -22.03 -11.43
C LEU A 354 16.47 -23.21 -11.73
N ALA A 355 16.96 -24.45 -11.67
CA ALA A 355 16.13 -25.64 -11.85
C ALA A 355 15.02 -25.77 -10.80
N GLU A 356 15.29 -25.43 -9.53
CA GLU A 356 14.28 -25.38 -8.47
C GLU A 356 13.18 -24.33 -8.76
N ILE A 357 13.56 -23.18 -9.32
CA ILE A 357 12.61 -22.13 -9.75
C ILE A 357 11.78 -22.61 -10.95
N GLU A 358 12.41 -23.13 -12.01
CA GLU A 358 11.71 -23.64 -13.20
C GLU A 358 10.77 -24.80 -12.86
N GLY A 359 11.20 -25.70 -11.98
CA GLY A 359 10.37 -26.80 -11.47
C GLY A 359 9.14 -26.31 -10.71
N TYR A 360 9.27 -25.22 -9.93
CA TYR A 360 8.14 -24.59 -9.25
C TYR A 360 7.20 -23.86 -10.23
N LEU A 361 7.77 -23.21 -11.25
CA LEU A 361 7.00 -22.53 -12.30
C LEU A 361 6.25 -23.50 -13.22
N GLY A 362 6.73 -24.74 -13.36
CA GLY A 362 6.18 -25.75 -14.26
C GLY A 362 6.63 -25.59 -15.72
N PHE A 363 7.58 -24.70 -16.01
CA PHE A 363 8.17 -24.50 -17.33
C PHE A 363 9.60 -23.95 -17.21
N SER A 364 10.42 -24.17 -18.25
CA SER A 364 11.78 -23.61 -18.32
C SER A 364 11.79 -22.19 -18.89
N LEU A 365 12.61 -21.32 -18.31
CA LEU A 365 12.74 -19.94 -18.77
C LEU A 365 13.47 -19.91 -20.13
N PRO A 366 12.91 -19.23 -21.16
CA PRO A 366 13.56 -19.13 -22.46
C PRO A 366 14.93 -18.46 -22.35
N ARG A 367 15.97 -19.11 -22.88
CA ARG A 367 17.35 -18.62 -22.85
C ARG A 367 17.61 -17.66 -24.00
N PHE A 368 18.27 -16.54 -23.72
CA PHE A 368 18.65 -15.53 -24.69
C PHE A 368 20.16 -15.26 -24.64
N GLU A 369 20.71 -14.89 -25.79
CA GLU A 369 22.07 -14.39 -25.89
C GLU A 369 22.11 -12.89 -25.60
N ALA A 370 23.21 -12.43 -24.99
CA ALA A 370 23.42 -11.01 -24.72
C ALA A 370 23.25 -10.17 -26.01
N PRO A 371 22.63 -8.98 -25.93
CA PRO A 371 22.45 -8.15 -27.12
C PRO A 371 23.76 -7.88 -27.84
N SER A 372 23.76 -8.03 -29.17
CA SER A 372 24.95 -7.77 -29.98
C SER A 372 25.32 -6.29 -29.99
N GLY A 373 26.59 -5.98 -30.29
CA GLY A 373 27.04 -4.59 -30.43
C GLY A 373 26.21 -3.80 -31.46
N GLU A 374 25.84 -4.43 -32.58
CA GLU A 374 24.98 -3.83 -33.61
C GLU A 374 23.58 -3.50 -33.08
N ALA A 375 22.96 -4.41 -32.31
CA ALA A 375 21.66 -4.18 -31.70
C ALA A 375 21.71 -3.00 -30.72
N ILE A 376 22.75 -2.93 -29.88
CA ILE A 376 22.95 -1.84 -28.91
C ILE A 376 23.11 -0.51 -29.64
N GLU A 377 23.97 -0.44 -30.66
CA GLU A 377 24.20 0.80 -31.40
C GLU A 377 22.95 1.27 -32.15
N SER A 378 22.17 0.34 -32.71
CA SER A 378 20.90 0.68 -33.37
C SER A 378 19.86 1.27 -32.40
N ALA A 379 19.85 0.81 -31.14
CA ALA A 379 18.90 1.26 -30.11
C ALA A 379 19.39 2.52 -29.36
N ARG A 380 20.70 2.80 -29.35
CA ARG A 380 21.33 3.87 -28.57
C ARG A 380 20.66 5.24 -28.76
N ALA A 381 20.38 5.64 -30.00
CA ALA A 381 19.75 6.92 -30.28
C ALA A 381 18.31 7.03 -29.74
N ALA A 382 17.57 5.91 -29.68
CA ALA A 382 16.25 5.89 -29.06
C ALA A 382 16.35 5.94 -27.53
N PHE A 383 17.32 5.22 -26.96
CA PHE A 383 17.61 5.21 -25.53
C PHE A 383 18.01 6.60 -25.01
N GLU A 384 18.98 7.25 -25.64
CA GLU A 384 19.47 8.58 -25.23
C GLU A 384 18.38 9.66 -25.33
N ARG A 385 17.55 9.63 -26.39
CA ARG A 385 16.37 10.51 -26.47
C ARG A 385 15.42 10.32 -25.30
N LYS A 386 15.24 9.07 -24.86
CA LYS A 386 14.37 8.72 -23.74
C LYS A 386 14.99 9.01 -22.37
N LEU A 387 16.31 9.11 -22.27
CA LEU A 387 16.99 9.60 -21.07
C LEU A 387 16.88 11.12 -20.95
N ALA A 388 16.97 11.82 -22.08
CA ALA A 388 16.89 13.29 -22.14
C ALA A 388 15.44 13.81 -22.01
N SER A 389 14.43 12.97 -22.22
CA SER A 389 13.04 13.36 -22.02
C SER A 389 12.74 13.51 -20.54
N VAL A 390 12.37 14.73 -20.14
CA VAL A 390 11.73 14.96 -18.84
C VAL A 390 10.31 14.41 -18.93
N GLU A 391 10.09 13.19 -18.44
CA GLU A 391 8.74 12.71 -18.22
C GLU A 391 8.06 13.64 -17.21
N ARG A 392 6.92 14.23 -17.60
CA ARG A 392 6.15 15.03 -16.64
C ARG A 392 5.67 14.08 -15.55
N PRO A 393 5.91 14.38 -14.26
CA PRO A 393 5.45 13.53 -13.19
C PRO A 393 3.95 13.27 -13.35
N ARG A 394 3.56 11.99 -13.39
CA ARG A 394 2.14 11.63 -13.43
C ARG A 394 1.53 12.12 -12.12
N PRO A 395 0.39 12.82 -12.14
CA PRO A 395 -0.29 13.18 -10.90
C PRO A 395 -0.73 11.89 -10.22
N ASP A 396 -0.34 11.71 -8.96
CA ASP A 396 -0.85 10.59 -8.17
C ASP A 396 -2.38 10.78 -8.06
N LYS A 397 -3.18 9.74 -8.39
CA LYS A 397 -4.64 9.80 -8.24
C LYS A 397 -5.03 10.17 -6.80
N ARG A 398 -4.22 9.78 -5.82
CA ARG A 398 -4.38 10.15 -4.40
C ARG A 398 -4.15 11.64 -4.17
N GLU A 399 -3.24 12.27 -4.92
CA GLU A 399 -2.96 13.71 -4.84
C GLU A 399 -4.05 14.54 -5.53
N LEU A 400 -4.58 14.08 -6.67
CA LEU A 400 -5.73 14.72 -7.32
C LEU A 400 -6.93 14.82 -6.38
N LEU A 401 -7.17 13.80 -5.56
CA LEU A 401 -8.19 13.82 -4.51
C LEU A 401 -7.93 14.87 -3.42
N SER A 402 -6.67 15.31 -3.26
CA SER A 402 -6.27 16.30 -2.25
C SER A 402 -6.16 17.73 -2.77
N GLN A 403 -6.11 17.96 -4.09
CA GLN A 403 -5.96 19.31 -4.67
C GLN A 403 -7.14 20.23 -4.33
N ASP A 404 -8.34 19.68 -4.18
CA ASP A 404 -9.55 20.42 -3.80
C ASP A 404 -9.75 20.53 -2.28
N ILE A 405 -8.75 20.13 -1.48
CA ILE A 405 -8.81 20.12 -0.03
C ILE A 405 -8.04 21.32 0.54
N MET A 406 -8.76 22.19 1.25
CA MET A 406 -8.13 23.23 2.06
C MET A 406 -8.19 22.84 3.54
N LYS A 407 -7.04 22.80 4.19
CA LYS A 407 -6.95 22.55 5.63
C LYS A 407 -7.06 23.87 6.39
N LEU A 408 -8.07 23.97 7.25
CA LEU A 408 -8.31 25.15 8.06
C LEU A 408 -7.80 24.93 9.49
N TYR A 409 -7.02 25.87 10.00
CA TYR A 409 -6.62 25.96 11.40
C TYR A 409 -7.59 26.83 12.19
N PHE A 410 -8.04 26.35 13.33
CA PHE A 410 -8.82 27.08 14.32
C PHE A 410 -8.07 27.15 15.65
N ASN A 411 -8.01 28.34 16.26
CA ASN A 411 -7.36 28.57 17.55
C ASN A 411 -8.20 28.13 18.78
N GLY A 412 -8.85 26.98 18.67
CA GLY A 412 -9.61 26.38 19.77
C GLY A 412 -9.73 24.88 19.63
N GLY A 413 -9.56 24.17 20.74
CA GLY A 413 -9.59 22.71 20.79
C GLY A 413 -10.26 22.16 22.05
N LYS A 414 -9.81 20.99 22.51
CA LYS A 414 -10.39 20.23 23.63
C LYS A 414 -10.45 21.06 24.93
N LYS A 415 -9.43 21.86 25.25
CA LYS A 415 -9.41 22.71 26.46
C LYS A 415 -10.49 23.80 26.45
N LYS A 416 -10.94 24.23 25.26
CA LYS A 416 -12.10 25.11 25.10
C LYS A 416 -13.44 24.36 25.11
N LYS A 417 -13.49 23.08 25.50
CA LYS A 417 -14.68 22.21 25.50
C LYS A 417 -15.35 22.08 24.13
N LEU A 418 -14.56 22.16 23.06
CA LEU A 418 -15.01 21.95 21.67
C LEU A 418 -14.84 20.48 21.28
N ARG A 419 -15.73 19.98 20.43
CA ARG A 419 -15.74 18.62 19.88
C ARG A 419 -15.84 18.67 18.36
N ALA A 420 -15.39 17.62 17.68
CA ALA A 420 -15.48 17.54 16.22
C ALA A 420 -16.91 17.74 15.69
N VAL A 421 -17.93 17.20 16.38
CA VAL A 421 -19.35 17.40 16.05
C VAL A 421 -19.78 18.88 16.07
N ASP A 422 -19.16 19.70 16.91
CA ASP A 422 -19.48 21.13 17.01
C ASP A 422 -19.02 21.86 15.74
N PHE A 423 -17.88 21.46 15.16
CA PHE A 423 -17.39 21.98 13.87
C PHE A 423 -18.26 21.49 12.71
N VAL A 424 -18.57 20.18 12.67
CA VAL A 424 -19.44 19.60 11.63
C VAL A 424 -20.79 20.33 11.58
N GLY A 425 -21.46 20.46 12.72
CA GLY A 425 -22.79 21.08 12.80
C GLY A 425 -22.80 22.58 12.53
N THR A 426 -21.67 23.27 12.69
CA THR A 426 -21.56 24.71 12.38
C THR A 426 -21.25 24.91 10.89
N ILE A 427 -20.24 24.21 10.37
CA ILE A 427 -19.78 24.38 8.98
C ILE A 427 -20.82 23.88 7.98
N ALA A 428 -21.54 22.79 8.31
CA ALA A 428 -22.60 22.26 7.44
C ALA A 428 -23.87 23.12 7.38
N LYS A 429 -23.96 24.20 8.19
CA LYS A 429 -25.05 25.19 8.13
C LYS A 429 -24.69 26.41 7.29
N LEU A 430 -23.45 26.51 6.82
CA LEU A 430 -23.04 27.61 5.95
C LEU A 430 -23.71 27.44 4.58
N GLU A 431 -24.13 28.56 3.98
CA GLU A 431 -24.74 28.53 2.66
C GLU A 431 -23.80 27.91 1.62
N GLY A 432 -24.32 26.97 0.83
CA GLY A 432 -23.54 26.24 -0.16
C GLY A 432 -22.60 25.17 0.42
N VAL A 433 -22.63 24.88 1.72
CA VAL A 433 -21.80 23.86 2.37
C VAL A 433 -22.68 22.79 3.01
N THR A 434 -22.31 21.54 2.80
CA THR A 434 -22.98 20.36 3.36
C THR A 434 -22.03 19.60 4.27
N ALA A 435 -22.55 18.63 5.02
CA ALA A 435 -21.71 17.72 5.79
C ALA A 435 -20.69 16.98 4.90
N ALA A 436 -21.04 16.65 3.66
CA ALA A 436 -20.15 15.95 2.73
C ALA A 436 -18.94 16.78 2.27
N ASP A 437 -18.94 18.10 2.53
CA ASP A 437 -17.83 19.00 2.22
C ASP A 437 -16.81 19.11 3.37
N ILE A 438 -17.07 18.45 4.50
CA ILE A 438 -16.21 18.50 5.69
C ILE A 438 -15.48 17.17 5.80
N GLY A 439 -14.15 17.21 5.71
CA GLY A 439 -13.27 16.06 5.80
C GLY A 439 -12.81 15.77 7.23
N ILE A 440 -11.56 15.34 7.36
CA ILE A 440 -10.97 14.93 8.64
C ILE A 440 -10.87 16.12 9.60
N ILE A 441 -11.22 15.88 10.87
CA ILE A 441 -11.13 16.89 11.94
C ILE A 441 -10.11 16.45 12.98
N ALA A 442 -8.95 17.08 13.03
CA ALA A 442 -7.91 16.83 14.03
C ALA A 442 -8.03 17.81 15.21
N MET A 443 -8.53 17.31 16.34
CA MET A 443 -8.71 18.07 17.58
C MET A 443 -7.47 17.96 18.46
N GLN A 444 -6.81 19.08 18.73
CA GLN A 444 -5.75 19.18 19.75
C GLN A 444 -6.29 19.90 21.00
N ASP A 445 -5.45 20.11 22.01
CA ASP A 445 -5.84 20.79 23.25
C ASP A 445 -6.26 22.25 22.98
N ASN A 446 -5.43 22.97 22.22
CA ASN A 446 -5.59 24.41 21.98
C ASN A 446 -5.96 24.76 20.54
N ALA A 447 -5.94 23.77 19.64
CA ALA A 447 -6.17 23.97 18.22
C ALA A 447 -7.09 22.89 17.65
N THR A 448 -7.73 23.21 16.53
CA THR A 448 -8.46 22.23 15.70
C THR A 448 -8.10 22.46 14.25
N PHE A 449 -7.83 21.37 13.53
CA PHE A 449 -7.64 21.39 12.09
C PHE A 449 -8.84 20.71 11.43
N VAL A 450 -9.38 21.30 10.38
CA VAL A 450 -10.53 20.79 9.63
C VAL A 450 -10.19 20.81 8.16
N ASP A 451 -10.27 19.65 7.51
CA ASP A 451 -10.17 19.57 6.06
C ASP A 451 -11.51 19.98 5.44
N ILE A 452 -11.48 20.87 4.46
CA ILE A 452 -12.65 21.29 3.68
C ILE A 452 -12.48 20.79 2.25
N LEU A 453 -13.42 19.99 1.78
CA LEU A 453 -13.38 19.27 0.51
C LEU A 453 -14.07 20.07 -0.62
N ASN A 454 -13.99 19.53 -1.84
CA ASN A 454 -14.75 19.98 -3.03
C ASN A 454 -14.49 21.45 -3.40
N GLY A 455 -13.29 21.97 -3.16
CA GLY A 455 -12.90 23.34 -3.48
C GLY A 455 -13.62 24.40 -2.64
N LYS A 456 -14.37 24.01 -1.60
CA LYS A 456 -15.15 24.94 -0.75
C LYS A 456 -14.33 25.62 0.34
N GLY A 457 -13.03 25.32 0.43
CA GLY A 457 -12.09 25.89 1.38
C GLY A 457 -12.18 27.42 1.53
N PRO A 458 -12.01 28.18 0.44
CA PRO A 458 -12.07 29.65 0.49
C PRO A 458 -13.43 30.19 0.99
N LEU A 459 -14.52 29.53 0.62
CA LEU A 459 -15.87 29.90 1.05
C LEU A 459 -16.03 29.68 2.56
N VAL A 460 -15.64 28.50 3.05
CA VAL A 460 -15.71 28.18 4.49
C VAL A 460 -14.78 29.11 5.28
N LEU A 461 -13.55 29.35 4.81
CA LEU A 461 -12.61 30.25 5.47
C LEU A 461 -13.18 31.66 5.64
N ARG A 462 -13.84 32.22 4.61
CA ARG A 462 -14.45 33.55 4.69
C ARG A 462 -15.60 33.58 5.69
N ALA A 463 -16.53 32.63 5.60
CA ALA A 463 -17.70 32.57 6.47
C ALA A 463 -17.33 32.30 7.94
N MET A 464 -16.30 31.49 8.19
CA MET A 464 -15.88 31.14 9.55
C MET A 464 -15.13 32.27 10.29
N LYS A 465 -14.74 33.35 9.60
CA LYS A 465 -14.16 34.54 10.27
C LYS A 465 -15.20 35.28 11.15
N THR A 466 -16.47 35.19 10.79
CA THR A 466 -17.58 35.88 11.48
C THR A 466 -18.55 34.93 12.17
N THR A 467 -18.49 33.63 11.87
CA THR A 467 -19.35 32.60 12.47
C THR A 467 -18.80 32.10 13.82
N THR A 468 -19.68 31.83 14.79
CA THR A 468 -19.29 31.24 16.08
C THR A 468 -19.49 29.72 16.10
N ILE A 469 -18.57 29.00 16.73
CA ILE A 469 -18.69 27.56 16.99
C ILE A 469 -19.04 27.37 18.46
N LYS A 470 -20.22 26.81 18.75
CA LYS A 470 -20.71 26.64 20.13
C LYS A 470 -20.65 27.95 20.94
N GLY A 471 -21.08 29.04 20.31
CA GLY A 471 -21.10 30.39 20.89
C GLY A 471 -19.72 31.04 21.06
N LYS A 472 -18.64 30.46 20.52
CA LYS A 472 -17.28 31.01 20.59
C LYS A 472 -16.79 31.42 19.21
N GLN A 473 -16.32 32.67 19.08
CA GLN A 473 -15.61 33.10 17.88
C GLN A 473 -14.17 32.60 17.94
N LEU A 474 -13.74 31.86 16.92
CA LEU A 474 -12.38 31.33 16.80
C LEU A 474 -11.66 32.07 15.68
N LYS A 475 -10.37 32.33 15.85
CA LYS A 475 -9.51 32.76 14.73
C LYS A 475 -9.32 31.56 13.81
N VAL A 476 -9.59 31.78 12.53
CA VAL A 476 -9.46 30.79 11.46
C VAL A 476 -8.50 31.28 10.40
N HIS A 477 -7.58 30.40 9.99
CA HIS A 477 -6.61 30.65 8.93
C HIS A 477 -6.44 29.38 8.11
N GLU A 478 -5.98 29.51 6.87
CA GLU A 478 -5.48 28.38 6.12
C GLU A 478 -4.23 27.83 6.82
N ALA A 479 -4.17 26.51 7.00
CA ALA A 479 -3.01 25.84 7.54
C ALA A 479 -2.08 25.51 6.37
N ASN A 480 -0.86 26.07 6.38
CA ASN A 480 0.17 25.62 5.45
C ASN A 480 0.44 24.12 5.72
N SER A 481 0.46 23.35 4.64
CA SER A 481 0.57 21.88 4.64
C SER A 481 1.79 21.37 5.39
#